data_AF-A0A430AFB9-F1
#
_entry.id   AF-A0A430AFB9-F1
#
_cell.length_a   1.000
_cell.length_b   1.000
_cell.length_c   1.000
_cell.angle_alpha   90.00
_cell.angle_beta   90.00
_cell.angle_gamma   90.00
#
_symmetry.space_group_name_H-M   'P 1'
#
loop_
_entity.id
_entity.type
_entity.pdbx_description
1 polymer ?
#
loop_
_entity_poly.entity_id
_entity_poly.type
_entity_poly.pdbx_seq_one_letter_code
_entity_poly.pdbx_strand_id
1 'polypeptide(L)'
;MTLSRKQIETTKKEFQENLVRSQKTVDVVASELGTSVEQIYRILELNIREIEQPWILKNYLVETIESLGEEAVPFTALKGEYHEYWFLDKDKIENKLIE
;
A
#
# COMPACT_ATOMS: atom_id res chain seq x y z
N MET A 1 -2.94 -7.89 -16.85
CA MET A 1 -1.51 -7.53 -17.02
C MET A 1 -0.82 -7.85 -15.71
N THR A 2 0.29 -8.59 -15.73
CA THR A 2 0.96 -9.05 -14.50
C THR A 2 2.29 -8.33 -14.37
N LEU A 3 2.64 -7.92 -13.15
CA LEU A 3 3.93 -7.29 -12.87
C LEU A 3 5.06 -8.27 -13.20
N SER A 4 6.09 -7.78 -13.88
CA SER A 4 7.34 -8.53 -14.04
C SER A 4 8.02 -8.70 -12.68
N ARG A 5 8.86 -9.74 -12.52
CA ARG A 5 9.62 -9.97 -11.27
C ARG A 5 10.37 -8.72 -10.82
N LYS A 6 10.94 -7.96 -11.76
CA LYS A 6 11.63 -6.69 -11.48
C LYS A 6 10.70 -5.63 -10.91
N GLN A 7 9.49 -5.49 -11.46
CA GLN A 7 8.50 -4.54 -10.92
C GLN A 7 8.03 -4.95 -9.52
N ILE A 8 7.84 -6.25 -9.28
CA ILE A 8 7.50 -6.76 -7.95
C ILE A 8 8.59 -6.36 -6.94
N GLU A 9 9.86 -6.64 -7.24
CA GLU A 9 10.97 -6.28 -6.34
C GLU A 9 11.09 -4.77 -6.13
N THR A 10 10.91 -3.98 -7.19
CA THR A 10 10.91 -2.51 -7.08
C THR A 10 9.79 -2.03 -6.17
N THR A 11 8.57 -2.55 -6.33
CA THR A 11 7.42 -2.14 -5.52
C THR A 11 7.54 -2.56 -4.07
N LYS A 12 8.12 -3.74 -3.77
CA LYS A 12 8.45 -4.10 -2.38
C LYS A 12 9.38 -3.08 -1.73
N LYS A 13 10.42 -2.64 -2.46
CA LYS A 13 11.36 -1.62 -1.98
C LYS A 13 10.68 -0.27 -1.77
N GLU A 14 9.83 0.16 -2.71
CA GLU A 14 9.04 1.39 -2.59
C GLU A 14 8.15 1.38 -1.34
N PHE A 15 7.51 0.25 -1.04
CA PHE A 15 6.73 0.09 0.19
C PHE A 15 7.58 0.21 1.45
N GLN A 16 8.73 -0.47 1.49
CA GLN A 16 9.64 -0.41 2.63
C GLN A 16 10.18 1.01 2.86
N GLU A 17 10.53 1.72 1.79
CA GLU A 17 11.05 3.08 1.89
C GLU A 17 9.96 4.07 2.34
N ASN A 18 8.74 3.93 1.83
CA ASN A 18 7.60 4.72 2.30
C ASN A 18 7.25 4.41 3.76
N LEU A 19 7.32 3.15 4.19
CA LEU A 19 7.10 2.80 5.59
C LEU A 19 8.12 3.50 6.50
N VAL A 20 9.40 3.49 6.13
CA VAL A 20 10.45 4.20 6.88
C VAL A 20 10.19 5.71 6.92
N ARG A 21 9.79 6.33 5.81
CA ARG A 21 9.44 7.76 5.74
C ARG A 21 8.20 8.13 6.53
N SER A 22 7.21 7.23 6.58
CA SER A 22 6.00 7.44 7.36
C SER A 22 6.26 7.49 8.87
N GLN A 23 7.46 7.07 9.31
CA GLN A 23 7.84 6.92 10.72
C GLN A 23 6.85 6.05 11.52
N LYS A 24 6.02 5.26 10.84
CA LYS A 24 5.08 4.31 11.45
C LYS A 24 5.71 2.92 11.47
N THR A 25 5.45 2.19 12.54
CA THR A 25 5.73 0.78 12.62
C THR A 25 4.57 -0.04 12.06
N VAL A 26 4.85 -1.26 11.61
CA VAL A 26 3.86 -2.16 11.01
C VAL A 26 2.69 -2.44 11.97
N ASP A 27 2.94 -2.49 13.28
CA ASP A 27 1.91 -2.66 14.31
C ASP A 27 0.93 -1.49 14.39
N VAL A 28 1.43 -0.25 14.31
CA VAL A 28 0.56 0.93 14.27
C VAL A 28 -0.24 0.95 12.98
N VAL A 29 0.42 0.72 11.83
CA VAL A 29 -0.27 0.66 10.53
C VAL A 29 -1.38 -0.39 10.52
N ALA A 30 -1.10 -1.59 11.04
CA ALA A 30 -2.08 -2.66 11.15
C ALA A 30 -3.26 -2.26 12.04
N SER A 31 -2.99 -1.64 13.19
CA SER A 31 -4.02 -1.21 14.14
C SER A 31 -4.92 -0.10 13.55
N GLU A 32 -4.32 0.88 12.87
CA GLU A 32 -5.03 2.00 12.23
C GLU A 32 -5.87 1.54 11.03
N LEU A 33 -5.37 0.56 10.27
CA LEU A 33 -6.11 -0.08 9.17
C LEU A 33 -7.08 -1.17 9.65
N GLY A 34 -7.19 -1.42 10.96
CA GLY A 34 -8.08 -2.44 11.52
C GLY A 34 -7.73 -3.87 11.07
N THR A 35 -6.47 -4.15 10.75
CA THR A 35 -6.01 -5.45 10.24
C THR A 35 -4.90 -6.06 11.10
N SER A 36 -4.44 -7.24 10.71
CA SER A 36 -3.35 -7.95 11.40
C SER A 36 -1.97 -7.54 10.87
N VAL A 37 -0.97 -7.51 11.76
CA VAL A 37 0.44 -7.28 11.38
C VAL A 37 0.91 -8.26 10.30
N GLU A 38 0.49 -9.52 10.38
CA GLU A 38 0.75 -10.52 9.34
C GLU A 38 0.19 -10.15 7.97
N GLN A 39 -1.00 -9.53 7.91
CA GLN A 39 -1.59 -9.09 6.66
C GLN A 39 -0.76 -7.95 6.06
N ILE A 40 -0.33 -6.97 6.86
CA ILE A 40 0.54 -5.91 6.36
C ILE A 40 1.85 -6.49 5.82
N TYR A 41 2.48 -7.44 6.51
CA TYR A 41 3.67 -8.12 5.98
C TYR A 41 3.42 -8.85 4.67
N ARG A 42 2.26 -9.50 4.50
CA ARG A 42 1.87 -10.13 3.22
C ARG A 42 1.74 -9.10 2.11
N ILE A 43 1.14 -7.94 2.40
CA ILE A 43 0.99 -6.84 1.43
C ILE A 43 2.37 -6.26 1.04
N LEU A 44 3.24 -6.02 2.03
CA LEU A 44 4.63 -5.58 1.80
C LEU A 44 5.41 -6.58 0.93
N GLU A 45 5.17 -7.87 1.13
CA GLU A 45 5.74 -8.95 0.32
C GLU A 45 4.99 -9.20 -1.01
N LEU A 46 4.00 -8.38 -1.34
CA LEU A 46 3.10 -8.54 -2.50
C LEU A 46 2.49 -9.95 -2.62
N ASN A 47 2.37 -10.64 -1.48
CA ASN A 47 1.72 -11.94 -1.33
C ASN A 47 0.25 -11.73 -0.96
N ILE A 48 -0.46 -11.05 -1.87
CA ILE A 48 -1.84 -10.58 -1.67
C ILE A 48 -2.85 -11.52 -2.30
N ARG A 49 -4.03 -11.59 -1.69
CA ARG A 49 -5.20 -12.27 -2.27
C ARG A 49 -6.03 -11.33 -3.14
N GLU A 50 -6.09 -10.07 -2.72
CA GLU A 50 -6.88 -9.02 -3.34
C GLU A 50 -5.95 -7.91 -3.84
N ILE A 51 -6.18 -7.49 -5.08
CA ILE A 51 -5.34 -6.51 -5.77
C ILE A 51 -5.49 -5.10 -5.19
N GLU A 52 -6.53 -4.87 -4.40
CA GLU A 52 -6.87 -3.66 -3.66
C GLU A 52 -5.98 -3.44 -2.43
N GLN A 53 -5.51 -4.52 -1.77
CA GLN A 53 -4.76 -4.42 -0.50
C GLN A 53 -3.48 -3.56 -0.60
N PRO A 54 -2.65 -3.67 -1.66
CA PRO A 54 -1.52 -2.77 -1.86
C PRO A 54 -1.93 -1.32 -2.10
N TRP A 55 -3.09 -1.07 -2.72
CA TRP A 55 -3.59 0.30 -2.93
C TRP A 55 -4.02 0.94 -1.61
N ILE A 56 -4.70 0.19 -0.74
CA ILE A 56 -5.07 0.65 0.61
C ILE A 56 -3.81 1.04 1.39
N LEU A 57 -2.81 0.15 1.43
CA LEU A 57 -1.56 0.42 2.15
C LEU A 57 -0.79 1.60 1.54
N LYS A 58 -0.73 1.69 0.21
CA LYS A 58 -0.11 2.81 -0.50
C LYS A 58 -0.77 4.13 -0.09
N ASN A 59 -2.09 4.22 -0.22
CA ASN A 59 -2.83 5.46 0.06
C ASN A 59 -2.61 5.88 1.52
N TYR A 60 -2.74 4.94 2.46
CA TYR A 60 -2.48 5.20 3.87
C TYR A 60 -1.06 5.73 4.14
N LEU A 61 -0.04 5.11 3.53
CA LEU A 61 1.35 5.55 3.70
C LEU A 61 1.57 6.94 3.11
N VAL A 62 1.04 7.20 1.91
CA VAL A 62 1.14 8.51 1.26
C VAL A 62 0.47 9.58 2.12
N GLU A 63 -0.79 9.37 2.53
CA GLU A 63 -1.53 10.30 3.40
C GLU A 63 -0.77 10.56 4.71
N THR A 64 -0.17 9.52 5.30
CA THR A 64 0.61 9.65 6.54
C THR A 64 1.88 10.50 6.32
N ILE A 65 2.62 10.25 5.25
CA ILE A 65 3.85 10.97 4.92
C ILE A 65 3.53 12.44 4.59
N GLU A 66 2.49 12.68 3.79
CA GLU A 66 2.01 14.03 3.46
C GLU A 66 1.55 14.78 4.71
N SER A 67 0.87 14.10 5.65
CA SER A 67 0.48 14.69 6.93
C SER A 67 1.69 15.04 7.83
N LEU A 68 2.85 14.42 7.63
CA LEU A 68 4.10 14.79 8.29
C LEU A 68 4.83 15.94 7.58
N GLY A 69 4.32 16.39 6.43
CA GLY A 69 4.96 17.41 5.59
C GLY A 69 6.13 16.87 4.75
N GLU A 70 6.24 15.55 4.61
CA GLU A 70 7.21 14.88 3.75
C GLU A 70 6.57 14.46 2.41
N GLU A 71 7.39 14.13 1.41
CA GLU A 71 6.94 13.60 0.13
C GLU A 71 7.16 12.07 0.07
N ALA A 72 6.09 11.33 -0.25
CA ALA A 72 6.16 9.88 -0.42
C ALA A 72 6.98 9.51 -1.66
N VAL A 73 7.67 8.36 -1.60
CA VAL A 73 8.34 7.76 -2.75
C VAL A 73 7.30 7.34 -3.77
N PRO A 74 7.40 7.79 -5.03
CA PRO A 74 6.44 7.44 -6.06
C PRO A 74 6.52 5.96 -6.41
N PHE A 75 5.36 5.30 -6.48
CA PHE A 75 5.27 3.90 -6.84
C PHE A 75 5.38 3.72 -8.36
N THR A 76 6.24 2.79 -8.80
CA THR A 76 6.43 2.51 -10.24
C THR A 76 5.41 1.51 -10.79
N ALA A 77 4.89 0.60 -9.97
CA ALA A 77 3.85 -0.36 -10.37
C ALA A 77 2.43 0.16 -10.09
N LEU A 78 2.21 0.79 -8.93
CA LEU A 78 0.93 1.34 -8.52
C LEU A 78 0.81 2.79 -9.01
N LYS A 79 0.83 2.99 -10.33
CA LYS A 79 0.76 4.32 -10.96
C LYS A 79 -0.68 4.76 -11.19
N GLY A 80 -0.90 6.07 -11.11
CA GLY A 80 -2.21 6.69 -11.35
C GLY A 80 -3.13 6.63 -10.14
N GLU A 81 -4.38 7.02 -10.38
CA GLU A 81 -5.47 6.99 -9.42
C GLU A 81 -6.15 5.61 -9.44
N TYR A 82 -6.39 5.02 -8.27
CA TYR A 82 -7.13 3.74 -8.21
C TYR A 82 -8.53 3.85 -8.85
N HIS A 83 -9.11 5.05 -8.86
CA HIS A 83 -10.37 5.38 -9.52
C HIS A 83 -10.41 5.08 -11.03
N GLU A 84 -9.24 5.06 -11.69
CA GLU A 84 -9.12 4.83 -13.13
C GLU A 84 -9.16 3.34 -13.49
N TYR A 85 -9.00 2.45 -12.51
CA TYR A 85 -9.02 1.01 -12.74
C TYR A 85 -10.42 0.44 -12.51
N TRP A 86 -11.10 0.09 -13.61
CA TRP A 86 -12.46 -0.48 -13.58
C TRP A 86 -12.58 -1.81 -12.81
N PHE A 87 -11.45 -2.51 -12.62
CA PHE A 87 -11.39 -3.81 -11.97
C PHE A 87 -11.08 -3.74 -10.47
N LEU A 88 -10.80 -2.54 -9.93
CA LEU A 88 -10.59 -2.35 -8.49
C LEU A 88 -11.92 -2.05 -7.81
N ASP A 89 -12.13 -2.68 -6.66
CA ASP A 89 -13.24 -2.32 -5.78
C ASP A 89 -12.89 -1.03 -5.02
N LYS A 90 -13.54 0.08 -5.43
CA LYS A 90 -13.30 1.42 -4.87
C LYS A 90 -13.79 1.51 -3.44
N ASP A 91 -14.94 0.91 -3.15
CA ASP A 91 -15.52 0.88 -1.81
C ASP A 91 -14.58 0.19 -0.82
N LYS A 92 -13.89 -0.90 -1.22
CA LYS A 92 -12.86 -1.53 -0.37
C LYS A 92 -11.68 -0.61 -0.09
N ILE A 93 -11.22 0.12 -1.12
CA ILE A 93 -10.07 1.04 -0.99
C ILE A 93 -10.42 2.24 -0.11
N GLU A 94 -11.60 2.84 -0.31
CA GLU A 94 -12.07 4.00 0.45
C GLU A 94 -12.36 3.66 1.91
N ASN A 95 -12.97 2.50 2.18
CA ASN A 95 -13.23 2.05 3.54
C ASN A 95 -12.01 1.42 4.23
N LYS A 96 -10.85 1.35 3.56
CA LYS A 96 -9.60 0.76 4.06
C LYS A 96 -9.80 -0.68 4.59
N LEU A 97 -10.70 -1.44 3.96
CA LEU A 97 -11.06 -2.79 4.40
C LEU A 97 -10.03 -3.81 3.93
N ILE A 98 -9.34 -4.44 4.88
CA ILE A 98 -8.40 -5.54 4.64
C ILE A 98 -8.97 -6.78 5.36
N GLU A 99 -9.65 -7.65 4.60
CA GLU A 99 -10.26 -8.90 5.07
C GLU A 99 -9.30 -10.10 5.06
#